data_AF-A0A852ZZZ9-F1
#
_entry.id   AF-A0A852ZZZ9-F1
#
_cell.length_a   1.000
_cell.length_b   1.000
_cell.length_c   1.000
_cell.angle_alpha   90.00
_cell.angle_beta   90.00
_cell.angle_gamma   90.00
#
_symmetry.space_group_name_H-M   'P 1'
#
loop_
_entity.id
_entity.type
_entity.pdbx_description
1 polymer ?
#
loop_
_entity_poly.entity_id
_entity_poly.type
_entity_poly.pdbx_seq_one_letter_code
_entity_poly.pdbx_strand_id
1 'polypeptide(L)'
;MEGRHDSGTARIGSCGDCGLPVEYRTALGGDRVALQPGEFPARAVPPYLHRHLSRGVVYEGAEPVHDWCRIPHDAVCPAQEEPRHPGLREMHRRLAVRSRKAREEAGTPSDGPTPTPPPAPTGREPAKPAKPAKPAKPAKPAKDEGPGRGIPPAPGPGMIF
;
A
#
# COMPACT_ATOMS: atom_id res chain seq x y z
N MET A 1 -18.48 23.62 23.00
CA MET A 1 -17.37 23.74 22.03
C MET A 1 -17.59 22.67 20.96
N GLU A 2 -18.48 22.92 20.01
CA GLU A 2 -18.68 22.02 18.88
C GLU A 2 -17.57 22.32 17.87
N GLY A 3 -16.53 21.49 17.90
CA GLY A 3 -15.52 21.50 16.86
C GLY A 3 -16.21 21.27 15.53
N ARG A 4 -16.15 22.27 14.65
CA ARG A 4 -16.58 22.14 13.25
C ARG A 4 -15.63 21.13 12.60
N HIS A 5 -15.92 19.84 12.76
CA HIS A 5 -15.27 18.80 11.99
C HIS A 5 -15.63 19.09 10.54
N ASP A 6 -14.64 19.53 9.75
CA ASP A 6 -14.74 19.55 8.30
C ASP A 6 -15.17 18.15 7.90
N SER A 7 -16.43 18.01 7.48
CA SER A 7 -17.02 16.73 7.06
C SER A 7 -16.25 16.27 5.83
N GLY A 8 -15.12 15.61 6.10
CA GLY A 8 -13.99 15.46 5.20
C GLY A 8 -14.44 14.89 3.88
N THR A 9 -14.33 15.70 2.83
CA THR A 9 -14.62 15.25 1.48
C THR A 9 -13.76 14.03 1.14
N ALA A 10 -14.39 13.03 0.50
CA ALA A 10 -13.68 11.85 0.05
C ALA A 10 -12.59 12.29 -0.91
N ARG A 11 -11.36 11.80 -0.72
CA ARG A 11 -10.36 11.85 -1.77
C ARG A 11 -10.05 10.46 -2.24
N ILE A 12 -10.34 10.20 -3.51
CA ILE A 12 -9.86 9.00 -4.17
C ILE A 12 -8.45 9.27 -4.68
N GLY A 13 -7.49 8.44 -4.28
CA GLY A 13 -6.15 8.42 -4.83
C GLY A 13 -5.71 6.99 -5.11
N SER A 14 -4.44 6.79 -5.43
CA SER A 14 -3.83 5.47 -5.53
C SER A 14 -2.81 5.26 -4.41
N CYS A 15 -2.64 4.01 -4.00
CA CYS A 15 -1.54 3.62 -3.12
C CYS A 15 -0.23 3.64 -3.92
N GLY A 16 0.81 4.30 -3.41
CA GLY A 16 2.12 4.33 -4.07
C GLY A 16 2.78 2.95 -4.17
N ASP A 17 2.54 2.09 -3.17
CA ASP A 17 3.20 0.79 -3.08
C ASP A 17 2.54 -0.30 -3.91
N CYS A 18 1.21 -0.28 -4.05
CA CYS A 18 0.48 -1.31 -4.81
C CYS A 18 -0.27 -0.79 -6.04
N GLY A 19 -0.36 0.51 -6.23
CA GLY A 19 -1.05 1.14 -7.37
C GLY A 19 -2.57 1.02 -7.36
N LEU A 20 -3.17 0.34 -6.36
CA LEU A 20 -4.63 0.23 -6.26
C LEU A 20 -5.27 1.53 -5.78
N PRO A 21 -6.53 1.80 -6.18
CA PRO A 21 -7.27 2.94 -5.67
C PRO A 21 -7.54 2.80 -4.18
N VAL A 22 -7.47 3.92 -3.48
CA VAL A 22 -7.72 4.06 -2.04
C VAL A 22 -8.58 5.28 -1.77
N GLU A 23 -9.45 5.17 -0.77
CA GLU A 23 -10.35 6.25 -0.34
C GLU A 23 -9.80 6.89 0.93
N TYR A 24 -9.29 8.12 0.84
CA TYR A 24 -8.80 8.88 1.98
C TYR A 24 -9.95 9.63 2.66
N ARG A 25 -10.04 9.46 3.97
CA ARG A 25 -11.05 10.09 4.84
C ARG A 25 -10.43 10.55 6.15
N THR A 26 -11.08 11.50 6.80
CA THR A 26 -10.66 12.00 8.12
C THR A 26 -11.31 11.16 9.21
N ALA A 27 -10.52 10.64 10.15
CA ALA A 27 -11.02 9.98 11.35
C ALA A 27 -11.51 11.01 12.37
N LEU A 28 -12.24 10.55 13.40
CA LEU A 28 -12.74 11.41 14.47
C LEU A 28 -11.62 12.22 15.16
N GLY A 29 -10.42 11.65 15.28
CA GLY A 29 -9.23 12.31 15.83
C GLY A 29 -8.56 13.35 14.92
N GLY A 30 -9.04 13.51 13.68
CA GLY A 30 -8.44 14.41 12.69
C GLY A 30 -7.39 13.76 11.78
N ASP A 31 -6.94 12.55 12.11
CA ASP A 31 -6.01 11.78 11.27
C ASP A 31 -6.62 11.38 9.93
N ARG A 32 -5.81 11.34 8.88
CA ARG A 32 -6.23 10.79 7.59
C ARG A 32 -6.04 9.29 7.56
N VAL A 33 -7.11 8.58 7.25
CA VAL A 33 -7.13 7.12 7.10
C VAL A 33 -7.35 6.78 5.63
N ALA A 34 -6.46 5.95 5.09
CA ALA A 34 -6.66 5.33 3.79
C ALA A 34 -7.54 4.10 3.95
N LEU A 35 -8.72 4.11 3.33
CA LEU A 35 -9.66 2.99 3.34
C LEU A 35 -9.58 2.24 2.02
N GLN A 36 -9.76 0.93 2.12
CA GLN A 36 -9.98 0.12 0.94
C GLN A 36 -11.35 0.47 0.33
N PRO A 37 -11.42 0.79 -0.98
CA PRO A 37 -12.69 1.09 -1.62
C PRO A 37 -13.64 -0.10 -1.58
N GLY A 38 -14.91 0.20 -1.32
CA GLY A 38 -15.97 -0.79 -1.20
C GLY A 38 -16.27 -1.18 0.24
N GLU A 39 -17.35 -1.93 0.40
CA GLU A 39 -17.89 -2.39 1.68
C GLU A 39 -17.67 -3.89 1.82
N PHE A 40 -17.31 -4.32 3.02
CA PHE A 40 -16.95 -5.69 3.32
C PHE A 40 -17.85 -6.24 4.41
N PRO A 41 -18.25 -7.53 4.35
CA PRO A 41 -19.11 -8.09 5.37
C PRO A 41 -18.38 -8.12 6.72
N ALA A 42 -18.95 -7.48 7.74
CA ALA A 42 -18.32 -7.30 9.04
C ALA A 42 -17.92 -8.63 9.68
N ARG A 43 -18.71 -9.69 9.45
CA ARG A 43 -18.42 -11.07 9.90
C ARG A 43 -17.13 -11.69 9.35
N ALA A 44 -16.62 -11.21 8.22
CA ALA A 44 -15.40 -11.73 7.59
C ALA A 44 -14.15 -10.93 7.98
N VAL A 45 -14.33 -9.84 8.74
CA VAL A 45 -13.27 -8.90 9.11
C VAL A 45 -13.15 -8.91 10.63
N PRO A 46 -11.94 -8.89 11.19
CA PRO A 46 -11.76 -8.74 12.63
C PRO A 46 -12.34 -7.41 13.16
N PRO A 47 -13.00 -7.38 14.32
CA PRO A 47 -13.64 -6.17 14.86
C PRO A 47 -12.72 -4.96 14.98
N TYR A 48 -11.44 -5.15 15.33
CA TYR A 48 -10.49 -4.06 15.47
C TYR A 48 -10.13 -3.36 14.15
N LEU A 49 -10.37 -4.02 13.01
CA LEU A 49 -10.18 -3.47 11.67
C LEU A 49 -11.47 -2.88 11.08
N HIS A 50 -12.60 -3.02 11.78
CA HIS A 50 -13.85 -2.44 11.31
C HIS A 50 -13.75 -0.92 11.35
N ARG A 51 -14.17 -0.31 10.25
CA ARG A 51 -14.37 1.12 10.14
C ARG A 51 -15.77 1.37 9.59
N HIS A 52 -16.44 2.40 10.05
CA HIS A 52 -17.67 2.87 9.43
C HIS A 52 -17.58 4.37 9.14
N LEU A 53 -18.39 4.84 8.20
CA LEU A 53 -18.42 6.23 7.79
C LEU A 53 -19.73 6.85 8.27
N SER A 54 -19.63 7.86 9.13
CA SER A 54 -20.78 8.66 9.53
C SER A 54 -20.47 10.13 9.29
N ARG A 55 -21.33 10.81 8.53
CA ARG A 55 -21.19 12.22 8.13
C ARG A 55 -19.81 12.56 7.50
N GLY A 56 -19.22 11.62 6.77
CA GLY A 56 -17.91 11.78 6.11
C GLY A 56 -16.69 11.56 7.02
N VAL A 57 -16.92 11.22 8.29
CA VAL A 57 -15.87 10.92 9.27
C VAL A 57 -15.74 9.40 9.45
N VAL A 58 -14.51 8.91 9.57
CA VAL A 58 -14.22 7.50 9.88
C VAL A 58 -14.32 7.26 11.38
N TYR A 59 -15.11 6.27 11.75
CA TYR A 59 -15.22 5.76 13.10
C TYR A 59 -14.67 4.33 13.16
N GLU A 60 -14.09 3.98 14.31
CA GLU A 60 -13.66 2.61 14.59
C GLU A 60 -14.83 1.73 15.02
N GLY A 61 -14.75 0.44 14.72
CA GLY A 61 -15.85 -0.50 14.94
C GLY A 61 -16.84 -0.54 13.77
N ALA A 62 -17.69 -1.56 13.78
CA ALA A 62 -18.86 -1.62 12.90
C ALA A 62 -19.98 -0.77 13.51
N GLU A 63 -20.79 -0.14 12.66
CA GLU A 63 -22.03 0.47 13.13
C GLU A 63 -22.98 -0.67 13.54
N PRO A 64 -23.62 -0.63 14.73
CA PRO A 64 -24.35 -1.77 15.29
C PRO A 64 -25.52 -2.26 14.43
N VAL A 65 -25.99 -1.45 13.48
CA VAL A 65 -27.11 -1.78 12.57
C VAL A 65 -26.61 -2.34 11.24
N HIS A 66 -25.31 -2.23 10.94
CA HIS A 66 -24.77 -2.55 9.62
C HIS A 66 -23.97 -3.87 9.62
N ASP A 67 -24.36 -4.80 8.76
CA ASP A 67 -23.62 -6.04 8.47
C ASP A 67 -22.33 -5.80 7.64
N TRP A 68 -21.96 -4.55 7.41
CA TRP A 68 -20.89 -4.12 6.53
C TRP A 68 -19.94 -3.18 7.25
N CYS A 69 -18.65 -3.29 6.94
CA CYS A 69 -17.60 -2.41 7.40
C CYS A 69 -16.68 -1.99 6.25
N ARG A 70 -16.02 -0.86 6.43
CA ARG A 70 -14.81 -0.48 5.69
C ARG A 70 -13.59 -1.02 6.42
N ILE A 71 -12.48 -1.14 5.71
CA ILE A 71 -11.21 -1.67 6.23
C ILE A 71 -10.10 -0.68 5.88
N PRO A 72 -9.16 -0.40 6.80
CA PRO A 72 -7.94 0.32 6.49
C PRO A 72 -7.16 -0.38 5.37
N HIS A 73 -6.69 0.37 4.38
CA HIS A 73 -5.97 -0.18 3.23
C HIS A 73 -4.66 -0.85 3.65
N ASP A 74 -3.94 -0.30 4.63
CA ASP A 74 -2.70 -0.86 5.17
C ASP A 74 -2.87 -2.30 5.68
N ALA A 75 -4.05 -2.66 6.20
CA ALA A 75 -4.32 -4.00 6.70
C ALA A 75 -4.46 -5.07 5.60
N VAL A 76 -4.75 -4.64 4.36
CA VAL A 76 -5.03 -5.51 3.21
C VAL A 76 -4.20 -5.16 1.97
N CYS A 77 -3.21 -4.27 2.11
CA CYS A 77 -2.42 -3.77 1.01
C CYS A 77 -1.60 -4.90 0.39
N PRO A 78 -1.73 -5.18 -0.92
CA PRO A 78 -1.01 -6.27 -1.57
C PRO A 78 0.48 -5.99 -1.79
N ALA A 79 0.98 -4.80 -1.42
CA ALA A 79 2.41 -4.56 -1.33
C ALA A 79 3.02 -5.21 -0.07
N GLN A 80 2.20 -5.57 0.93
CA GLN A 80 2.62 -6.36 2.06
C GLN A 80 2.68 -7.84 1.66
N GLU A 81 3.67 -8.58 2.16
CA GLU A 81 3.79 -10.01 1.86
C GLU A 81 2.61 -10.81 2.42
N GLU A 82 2.15 -10.44 3.62
CA GLU A 82 0.99 -11.02 4.29
C GLU A 82 0.03 -9.94 4.80
N PRO A 83 -1.28 -10.20 4.81
CA PRO A 83 -2.23 -9.27 5.41
C PRO A 83 -2.06 -9.24 6.92
N ARG A 84 -2.49 -8.13 7.53
CA ARG A 84 -2.40 -7.92 8.99
C ARG A 84 -3.20 -8.94 9.81
N HIS A 85 -4.14 -9.65 9.20
CA HIS A 85 -4.89 -10.73 9.83
C HIS A 85 -5.10 -11.91 8.88
N PRO A 86 -4.92 -13.17 9.32
CA PRO A 86 -5.06 -14.35 8.46
C PRO A 86 -6.45 -14.51 7.85
N GLY A 87 -7.51 -14.05 8.52
CA GLY A 87 -8.87 -14.02 7.99
C GLY A 87 -9.04 -13.14 6.73
N LEU A 88 -8.10 -12.23 6.45
CA LEU A 88 -8.12 -11.35 5.29
C LEU A 88 -7.35 -11.91 4.08
N ARG A 89 -6.78 -13.11 4.18
CA ARG A 89 -5.93 -13.71 3.12
C ARG A 89 -6.62 -13.86 1.77
N GLU A 90 -7.91 -14.17 1.76
CA GLU A 90 -8.66 -14.28 0.51
C GLU A 90 -8.85 -12.91 -0.14
N MET A 91 -9.17 -11.89 0.66
CA MET A 91 -9.28 -10.51 0.18
C MET A 91 -7.93 -9.99 -0.33
N HIS A 92 -6.87 -10.20 0.44
CA HIS A 92 -5.51 -9.84 0.07
C HIS A 92 -5.09 -10.44 -1.27
N ARG A 93 -5.33 -11.75 -1.48
CA ARG A 93 -5.06 -12.43 -2.75
C ARG A 93 -5.80 -11.80 -3.92
N ARG A 94 -7.09 -11.49 -3.76
CA ARG A 94 -7.88 -10.82 -4.80
C ARG A 94 -7.34 -9.44 -5.14
N LEU A 95 -6.91 -8.67 -4.13
CA LEU A 95 -6.29 -7.36 -4.33
C LEU A 95 -4.93 -7.48 -5.00
N ALA A 96 -4.11 -8.47 -4.66
CA ALA A 96 -2.82 -8.71 -5.31
C ALA A 96 -2.97 -9.01 -6.81
N VAL A 97 -3.95 -9.84 -7.19
CA VAL A 97 -4.26 -10.09 -8.61
C VAL A 97 -4.70 -8.80 -9.32
N ARG A 98 -5.58 -8.01 -8.69
CA ARG A 98 -6.01 -6.72 -9.26
C ARG A 98 -4.86 -5.73 -9.40
N SER A 99 -3.97 -5.66 -8.41
CA SER A 99 -2.79 -4.79 -8.42
C SER A 99 -1.84 -5.16 -9.56
N ARG A 100 -1.55 -6.45 -9.72
CA ARG A 100 -0.72 -6.94 -10.84
C ARG A 100 -1.33 -6.56 -12.19
N LYS A 101 -2.63 -6.83 -12.38
CA LYS A 101 -3.33 -6.50 -13.62
C LYS A 101 -3.30 -5.00 -13.91
N ALA A 102 -3.52 -4.16 -12.90
CA ALA A 102 -3.47 -2.70 -13.06
C ALA A 102 -2.07 -2.21 -13.46
N ARG A 103 -1.00 -2.84 -12.96
CA ARG A 103 0.38 -2.53 -13.35
C ARG A 103 0.73 -2.96 -14.77
N GLU A 104 0.27 -4.14 -15.17
CA GLU A 104 0.42 -4.66 -16.54
C GLU A 104 -0.28 -3.73 -17.55
N GLU A 105 -1.49 -3.28 -17.25
CA GLU A 105 -2.25 -2.33 -18.07
C GLU A 105 -1.61 -0.93 -18.10
N ALA A 106 -0.99 -0.49 -17.00
CA ALA A 106 -0.28 0.78 -16.93
C ALA A 106 1.10 0.79 -17.62
N GLY A 107 1.53 -0.34 -18.20
CA GLY A 107 2.81 -0.46 -18.91
C GLY A 107 4.05 -0.44 -18.00
N THR A 108 3.88 -0.58 -16.68
CA THR A 108 4.99 -0.75 -15.74
C THR A 108 5.41 -2.21 -15.68
N PRO A 109 6.65 -2.58 -16.05
CA PRO A 109 7.11 -3.96 -15.91
C PRO A 109 7.08 -4.35 -14.43
N SER A 110 6.40 -5.45 -14.13
CA SER A 110 6.23 -6.00 -12.79
C SER A 110 7.44 -6.89 -12.47
N ASP A 111 8.30 -6.49 -11.52
CA ASP A 111 9.35 -7.33 -10.92
C ASP A 111 8.75 -8.38 -9.94
N GLY A 112 7.74 -9.13 -10.39
CA GLY A 112 7.22 -10.29 -9.66
C GLY A 112 7.99 -11.55 -10.04
N PRO A 113 8.13 -12.56 -9.15
CA PRO A 113 8.80 -13.80 -9.47
C PRO A 113 8.14 -14.44 -10.70
N THR A 114 8.96 -14.71 -11.71
CA THR A 114 8.60 -15.37 -12.97
C THR A 114 7.69 -16.57 -12.71
N PRO A 115 6.49 -16.65 -13.30
CA PRO A 115 5.73 -17.89 -13.28
C PRO A 115 6.57 -18.94 -14.03
N THR A 116 6.97 -20.00 -13.34
CA THR A 116 7.59 -21.17 -13.95
C THR A 116 6.70 -21.61 -15.12
N PRO A 117 7.20 -21.62 -16.37
CA PRO A 117 6.40 -22.09 -17.49
C PRO A 117 6.10 -23.59 -17.28
N PRO A 118 4.90 -24.08 -17.65
CA PRO A 118 4.63 -25.51 -17.64
C PRO A 118 5.68 -26.23 -18.51
N PRO A 119 6.11 -27.45 -18.17
CA PRO A 119 7.12 -28.16 -18.93
C PRO A 119 6.67 -28.31 -20.38
N ALA A 120 7.44 -27.73 -21.30
CA ALA A 120 7.18 -27.78 -22.73
C ALA A 120 7.27 -29.23 -23.23
N PRO A 121 6.34 -29.71 -24.09
CA PRO A 121 6.56 -30.93 -24.82
C PRO A 121 7.71 -30.73 -25.82
N THR A 122 8.72 -31.59 -25.65
CA THR A 122 9.86 -31.88 -26.53
C THR A 122 9.55 -31.78 -28.02
N GLY A 123 10.38 -31.05 -28.78
CA GLY A 123 10.40 -31.21 -30.23
C GLY A 123 11.17 -30.16 -31.04
N ARG A 124 12.48 -30.42 -31.20
CA ARG A 124 13.39 -30.02 -32.32
C ARG A 124 14.15 -28.66 -32.29
N GLU A 125 15.46 -28.88 -32.30
CA GLU A 125 16.71 -28.09 -32.35
C GLU A 125 16.91 -27.24 -33.64
N PRO A 126 18.08 -26.58 -33.87
CA PRO A 126 18.52 -25.27 -33.39
C PRO A 126 18.79 -24.25 -34.52
N ALA A 127 18.85 -22.96 -34.19
CA ALA A 127 19.62 -21.99 -34.98
C ALA A 127 20.56 -21.20 -34.06
N LYS A 128 21.87 -21.38 -34.27
CA LYS A 128 22.97 -20.63 -33.66
C LYS A 128 23.11 -19.23 -34.34
N PRO A 129 24.14 -18.42 -34.06
CA PRO A 129 24.22 -17.46 -32.97
C PRO A 129 24.52 -16.03 -33.48
N ALA A 130 24.14 -14.97 -32.76
CA ALA A 130 24.71 -13.64 -32.98
C ALA A 130 25.40 -13.14 -31.71
N LYS A 131 26.72 -13.00 -31.78
CA LYS A 131 27.59 -12.18 -30.92
C LYS A 131 28.48 -11.37 -31.88
N PRO A 132 29.18 -10.29 -31.47
CA PRO A 132 28.98 -9.38 -30.33
C PRO A 132 29.13 -7.89 -30.76
N ALA A 133 28.70 -6.93 -29.94
CA ALA A 133 29.26 -5.58 -29.97
C ALA A 133 30.09 -5.34 -28.69
N LYS A 134 31.29 -4.82 -28.90
CA LYS A 134 32.44 -4.70 -27.98
C LYS A 134 32.38 -3.41 -27.13
N PRO A 135 33.26 -3.28 -26.10
CA PRO A 135 33.09 -2.43 -24.92
C PRO A 135 33.73 -1.05 -25.05
N ALA A 136 33.32 -0.11 -24.19
CA ALA A 136 34.12 1.07 -23.83
C ALA A 136 34.50 1.04 -22.33
N LYS A 137 35.71 1.52 -22.06
CA LYS A 137 36.59 1.26 -20.91
C LYS A 137 36.63 2.46 -19.92
N PRO A 138 37.39 2.38 -18.79
CA PRO A 138 37.10 3.00 -17.48
C PRO A 138 37.96 4.24 -17.12
N ALA A 139 37.60 4.95 -16.03
CA ALA A 139 38.49 5.62 -15.03
C ALA A 139 37.60 6.31 -13.96
N LYS A 140 37.59 5.93 -12.66
CA LYS A 140 38.52 6.21 -11.51
C LYS A 140 38.49 7.69 -11.00
N PRO A 141 38.86 8.00 -9.74
CA PRO A 141 38.16 7.74 -8.46
C PRO A 141 38.08 9.00 -7.52
N ALA A 142 37.40 8.82 -6.38
CA ALA A 142 37.40 9.52 -5.08
C ALA A 142 38.21 10.82 -4.81
N LYS A 143 37.53 11.78 -4.13
CA LYS A 143 37.91 12.59 -2.93
C LYS A 143 36.97 13.82 -2.88
N ASP A 144 36.52 14.40 -1.77
CA ASP A 144 37.00 14.48 -0.39
C ASP A 144 35.90 15.13 0.50
N GLU A 145 35.95 14.86 1.82
CA GLU A 145 35.56 15.70 2.99
C GLU A 145 34.42 16.75 2.88
N GLY A 146 33.40 16.80 3.75
CA GLY A 146 33.47 16.86 5.22
C GLY A 146 32.23 17.62 5.79
N PRO A 147 32.11 17.84 7.11
CA PRO A 147 30.89 17.56 7.88
C PRO A 147 30.11 18.78 8.45
N GLY A 148 28.89 18.58 8.96
CA GLY A 148 28.21 19.53 9.86
C GLY A 148 26.73 19.23 10.11
N ARG A 149 26.39 18.51 11.18
CA ARG A 149 25.78 19.02 12.44
C ARG A 149 24.40 19.69 12.29
N GLY A 150 23.40 19.06 12.92
CA GLY A 150 22.11 19.67 13.22
C GLY A 150 21.21 18.75 14.05
N ILE A 151 21.61 18.48 15.30
CA ILE A 151 20.76 17.83 16.32
C ILE A 151 19.74 18.88 16.82
N PRO A 152 18.43 18.62 16.83
CA PRO A 152 17.47 19.52 17.47
C PRO A 152 17.56 19.40 19.01
N PRO A 153 17.51 20.52 19.76
CA PRO A 153 17.51 20.48 21.22
C PRO A 153 16.20 19.92 21.78
N ALA A 154 16.33 19.20 22.90
CA ALA A 154 15.22 18.69 23.70
C ALA A 154 14.42 19.82 24.39
N PRO A 155 13.12 19.62 24.65
CA PRO A 155 12.35 20.52 25.50
C PRO A 155 12.77 20.34 26.97
N GLY A 156 13.17 21.44 27.62
CA GLY A 156 13.47 21.47 29.05
C GLY A 156 12.21 21.37 29.92
N PRO A 157 12.33 20.89 31.18
CA PRO A 157 11.24 20.89 32.14
C PRO A 157 11.19 22.23 32.91
N GLY A 158 10.00 22.82 33.07
CA GLY A 158 9.85 24.09 33.81
C GLY A 158 8.42 24.43 34.19
N MET A 159 8.11 24.17 35.47
CA MET A 159 7.27 24.94 36.44
C MET A 159 5.84 25.33 36.00
N ILE A 160 4.77 24.72 36.53
CA ILE A 160 4.15 24.97 37.85
C ILE A 160 4.18 26.44 38.28
N PHE A 161 3.06 27.15 38.08
CA PHE A 161 2.55 28.22 38.94
C PHE A 161 1.02 28.15 38.92
#